data_AF-A0A8X6VHA1-F1
#
_entry.id   AF-A0A8X6VHA1-F1
#
_cell.length_a   1.000
_cell.length_b   1.000
_cell.length_c   1.000
_cell.angle_alpha   90.00
_cell.angle_beta   90.00
_cell.angle_gamma   90.00
#
_symmetry.space_group_name_H-M   'P 1'
#
loop_
_entity.id
_entity.type
_entity.pdbx_description
1 polymer ?
#
loop_
_entity_poly.entity_id
_entity_poly.type
_entity_poly.pdbx_seq_one_letter_code
_entity_poly.pdbx_strand_id
1 'polypeptide(L)'
;MDSAILIPSLNATASGVTDATKPAVRGSVGKYATRTVNSLQLNINGTQKKCAELSDILNENNIHVARLQETRLNSKLHFNVKGYTTIRKDRVSGAGGGIAFLTV
;
A
#
# COMPACT_ATOMS: atom_id res chain seq x y z
N MET A 1 25.90 -3.07 -4.84
CA MET A 1 25.07 -4.26 -4.58
C MET A 1 23.62 -3.78 -4.54
N ASP A 2 22.87 -3.98 -5.63
CA ASP A 2 21.43 -3.70 -5.66
C ASP A 2 20.71 -4.81 -4.90
N SER A 3 20.06 -4.47 -3.78
CA SER A 3 19.23 -5.42 -3.03
C SER A 3 17.79 -5.34 -3.55
N ALA A 4 17.32 -6.42 -4.19
CA ALA A 4 15.93 -6.60 -4.61
C ALA A 4 14.97 -6.42 -3.43
N ILE A 5 13.73 -5.99 -3.69
CA ILE A 5 12.68 -5.99 -2.68
C ILE A 5 12.28 -7.45 -2.42
N LEU A 6 12.75 -8.02 -1.31
CA LEU A 6 12.28 -9.32 -0.85
C LEU A 6 10.97 -9.13 -0.07
N ILE A 7 9.86 -9.63 -0.60
CA ILE A 7 8.59 -9.69 0.12
C ILE A 7 8.44 -11.11 0.68
N PRO A 8 8.47 -11.29 2.02
CA PRO A 8 8.07 -12.55 2.63
C PRO A 8 6.66 -12.89 2.16
N SER A 9 6.40 -14.15 1.81
CA SER A 9 5.11 -14.66 1.30
C SER A 9 3.91 -13.88 1.84
N LEU A 10 3.13 -13.31 0.91
CA LEU A 10 2.05 -12.36 1.16
C LEU A 10 0.84 -13.06 1.84
N ASN A 11 0.92 -13.30 3.14
CA ASN A 11 -0.24 -13.73 3.94
C ASN A 11 -1.02 -12.51 4.43
N ALA A 12 -1.62 -11.76 3.50
CA ALA A 12 -2.58 -10.71 3.85
C ALA A 12 -3.96 -11.36 4.07
N THR A 13 -4.22 -11.86 5.28
CA THR A 13 -5.57 -12.26 5.66
C THR A 13 -6.37 -11.00 6.00
N ALA A 14 -7.12 -10.48 5.04
CA ALA A 14 -8.21 -9.55 5.34
C ALA A 14 -9.30 -10.35 6.06
N SER A 15 -9.29 -10.34 7.40
CA SER A 15 -10.47 -10.76 8.15
C SER A 15 -11.53 -9.69 7.91
N GLY A 16 -12.49 -9.99 7.04
CA GLY A 16 -13.64 -9.12 6.86
C GLY A 16 -14.35 -8.98 8.20
N VAL A 17 -14.19 -7.83 8.85
CA VAL A 17 -15.08 -7.45 9.94
C VAL A 17 -16.43 -7.25 9.28
N THR A 18 -17.31 -8.24 9.38
CA THR A 18 -18.74 -7.97 9.22
C THR A 18 -19.10 -7.10 10.40
N ASP A 19 -19.11 -5.79 10.19
CA ASP A 19 -19.63 -4.85 11.16
C ASP A 19 -21.12 -5.18 11.35
N ALA A 20 -21.41 -5.97 12.38
CA ALA A 20 -22.75 -6.34 12.79
C ALA A 20 -23.37 -5.21 13.62
N THR A 21 -23.14 -3.95 13.27
CA THR A 21 -23.99 -2.85 13.76
C THR A 21 -25.27 -2.81 12.91
N LYS A 22 -26.15 -3.75 13.23
CA LYS A 22 -27.52 -3.88 12.73
C LYS A 22 -28.26 -2.52 12.69
N PRO A 23 -28.59 -1.96 11.52
CA PRO A 23 -29.71 -1.05 11.41
C PRO A 23 -30.97 -1.90 11.25
N ALA A 24 -31.97 -1.66 12.10
CA ALA A 24 -33.29 -2.25 11.95
C ALA A 24 -34.00 -1.64 10.73
N VAL A 25 -33.74 -2.16 9.53
CA VAL A 25 -34.54 -1.85 8.34
C VAL A 25 -35.03 -3.16 7.73
N ARG A 26 -36.34 -3.42 7.87
CA ARG A 26 -37.06 -4.49 7.16
C ARG A 26 -37.16 -4.10 5.68
N GLY A 27 -36.09 -4.35 4.95
CA GLY A 27 -36.07 -4.43 3.49
C GLY A 27 -35.15 -5.58 3.14
N SER A 28 -35.45 -6.32 2.07
CA SER A 28 -34.60 -7.38 1.54
C SER A 28 -33.16 -6.87 1.49
N VAL A 29 -32.30 -7.34 2.39
CA VAL A 29 -30.88 -6.95 2.39
C VAL A 29 -30.33 -7.51 1.10
N GLY A 30 -30.21 -6.66 0.08
CA GLY A 30 -29.48 -7.00 -1.13
C GLY A 30 -28.13 -7.53 -0.67
N LYS A 31 -27.76 -8.73 -1.10
CA LYS A 31 -26.44 -9.30 -0.77
C LYS A 31 -25.41 -8.30 -1.27
N TYR A 32 -24.79 -7.54 -0.36
CA TYR A 32 -23.64 -6.72 -0.73
C TYR A 32 -22.58 -7.68 -1.23
N ALA A 33 -22.10 -7.45 -2.44
CA ALA A 33 -21.03 -8.26 -3.00
C ALA A 33 -19.82 -8.11 -2.08
N THR A 34 -19.39 -9.20 -1.44
CA THR A 34 -18.15 -9.22 -0.68
C THR A 34 -17.00 -8.96 -1.64
N ARG A 35 -16.23 -7.90 -1.38
CA ARG A 35 -14.99 -7.60 -2.12
C ARG A 35 -13.81 -7.66 -1.16
N THR A 36 -12.74 -8.31 -1.60
CA THR A 36 -11.48 -8.40 -0.86
C THR A 36 -10.61 -7.20 -1.18
N VAL A 37 -10.02 -6.58 -0.16
CA VAL A 37 -9.02 -5.52 -0.30
C VAL A 37 -7.68 -6.08 0.14
N ASN A 38 -6.76 -6.25 -0.80
CA ASN A 38 -5.39 -6.66 -0.50
C ASN A 38 -4.56 -5.44 -0.11
N SER A 39 -3.82 -5.54 1.00
CA SER A 39 -2.94 -4.47 1.46
C SER A 39 -1.51 -4.95 1.71
N LEU A 40 -0.53 -4.10 1.41
CA LEU A 40 0.90 -4.37 1.67
C LEU A 40 1.48 -3.35 2.65
N GLN A 41 2.29 -3.81 3.61
CA GLN A 41 3.12 -2.96 4.45
C GLN A 41 4.58 -3.35 4.29
N LEU A 42 5.43 -2.39 3.87
CA LEU A 42 6.80 -2.67 3.50
C LEU A 42 7.75 -1.53 3.88
N ASN A 43 8.80 -1.84 4.63
CA ASN A 43 9.96 -0.97 4.76
C ASN A 43 10.84 -1.13 3.51
N ILE A 44 10.97 -0.09 2.69
CA ILE A 44 11.69 -0.15 1.40
C ILE A 44 13.16 0.28 1.50
N ASN A 45 13.58 0.80 2.64
CA ASN A 45 14.94 1.27 2.90
C ASN A 45 15.49 2.22 1.80
N GLY A 46 14.65 3.16 1.36
CA GLY A 46 14.96 4.13 0.31
C GLY A 46 14.37 3.78 -1.06
N THR A 47 13.97 4.80 -1.82
CA THR A 47 13.30 4.66 -3.13
C THR A 47 14.23 4.65 -4.34
N GLN A 48 15.55 4.74 -4.15
CA GLN A 48 16.50 5.27 -5.14
C GLN A 48 16.56 4.56 -6.52
N LYS A 49 15.88 3.44 -6.75
CA LYS A 49 15.75 2.79 -8.07
C LYS A 49 14.57 1.80 -8.19
N LYS A 50 13.61 1.83 -7.28
CA LYS A 50 12.66 0.71 -7.06
C LYS A 50 11.23 0.96 -7.56
N CYS A 51 10.94 2.06 -8.25
CA CYS A 51 9.56 2.40 -8.61
C CYS A 51 8.94 1.44 -9.63
N ALA A 52 9.73 0.97 -10.61
CA ALA A 52 9.27 -0.01 -11.60
C ALA A 52 9.04 -1.37 -10.94
N GLU A 53 10.05 -1.90 -10.25
CA GLU A 53 9.94 -3.16 -9.48
C GLU A 53 8.77 -3.13 -8.47
N LEU A 54 8.60 -2.01 -7.76
CA LEU A 54 7.47 -1.83 -6.85
C LEU A 54 6.13 -1.83 -7.60
N SER A 55 6.05 -1.20 -8.77
CA SER A 55 4.84 -1.23 -9.58
C SER A 55 4.50 -2.66 -10.01
N ASP A 56 5.49 -3.43 -10.45
CA ASP A 56 5.30 -4.81 -10.91
C ASP A 56 4.80 -5.68 -9.74
N ILE A 57 5.49 -5.62 -8.60
CA ILE A 57 5.10 -6.31 -7.37
C ILE A 57 3.65 -6.00 -6.96
N LEU A 58 3.27 -4.73 -6.94
CA LEU A 58 1.95 -4.32 -6.48
C LEU A 58 0.85 -4.83 -7.43
N ASN A 59 1.12 -4.80 -8.74
CA ASN A 59 0.20 -5.28 -9.76
C ASN A 59 0.08 -6.81 -9.76
N GLU A 60 1.21 -7.53 -9.74
CA GLU A 60 1.25 -8.99 -9.70
C GLU A 60 0.50 -9.58 -8.50
N ASN A 61 0.53 -8.88 -7.36
CA ASN A 61 -0.13 -9.31 -6.13
C ASN A 61 -1.52 -8.68 -5.92
N ASN A 62 -2.05 -7.96 -6.91
CA ASN A 62 -3.35 -7.27 -6.84
C ASN A 62 -3.49 -6.41 -5.56
N ILE A 63 -2.44 -5.66 -5.20
CA ILE A 63 -2.44 -4.80 -4.00
C ILE A 63 -3.31 -3.58 -4.26
N HIS A 64 -4.26 -3.29 -3.38
CA HIS A 64 -5.11 -2.12 -3.51
C HIS A 64 -4.55 -0.94 -2.71
N VAL A 65 -3.96 -1.24 -1.55
CA VAL A 65 -3.37 -0.24 -0.65
C VAL A 65 -1.98 -0.69 -0.22
N ALA A 66 -0.96 0.15 -0.41
CA ALA A 66 0.38 -0.12 0.11
C ALA A 66 0.86 1.00 1.03
N ARG A 67 1.47 0.63 2.16
CA ARG A 67 2.18 1.53 3.07
C ARG A 67 3.67 1.25 3.01
N LEU A 68 4.43 2.24 2.55
CA LEU A 68 5.88 2.18 2.43
C LEU A 68 6.53 2.97 3.57
N GLN A 69 7.44 2.34 4.32
CA GLN A 69 8.26 3.01 5.34
C GLN A 69 9.71 3.16 4.91
N GLU A 70 10.42 4.08 5.58
CA GLU A 70 11.82 4.43 5.29
C GLU A 70 12.00 4.75 3.81
N THR A 71 11.10 5.57 3.25
CA THR A 71 11.18 5.93 1.83
C THR A 71 12.39 6.80 1.52
N ARG A 72 12.94 7.50 2.54
CA ARG A 72 14.05 8.46 2.44
C ARG A 72 13.81 9.57 1.41
N LEU A 73 12.54 9.77 1.05
CA LEU A 73 12.05 10.76 0.13
C LEU A 73 12.14 12.17 0.72
N ASN A 74 12.50 13.14 -0.12
CA ASN A 74 12.47 14.57 0.17
C ASN A 74 11.72 15.31 -0.93
N SER A 75 11.39 16.58 -0.71
CA SER A 75 10.55 17.38 -1.61
C SER A 75 11.10 17.53 -3.03
N LYS A 76 12.40 17.32 -3.23
CA LYS A 76 13.06 17.40 -4.54
C LYS A 76 13.01 16.07 -5.31
N LEU A 77 12.77 14.96 -4.63
CA LEU A 77 12.75 13.63 -5.24
C LEU A 77 11.37 13.31 -5.81
N HIS A 78 11.32 13.08 -7.11
CA HIS A 78 10.14 12.56 -7.78
C HIS A 78 9.92 11.09 -7.39
N PHE A 79 8.67 10.74 -7.07
CA PHE A 79 8.26 9.39 -6.73
C PHE A 79 6.86 9.18 -7.26
N ASN A 80 6.73 8.27 -8.22
CA ASN A 80 5.47 7.94 -8.87
C ASN A 80 5.46 6.43 -9.14
N VAL A 81 4.36 5.78 -8.79
CA VAL A 81 4.13 4.35 -9.04
C VAL A 81 2.95 4.25 -9.99
N LYS A 82 3.17 3.67 -11.17
CA LYS A 82 2.18 3.65 -12.23
C LYS A 82 0.92 2.90 -11.78
N GLY A 83 -0.24 3.52 -11.98
CA GLY A 83 -1.54 2.96 -11.58
C GLY A 83 -1.94 3.25 -10.14
N TYR A 84 -1.09 3.90 -9.34
CA TYR A 84 -1.40 4.25 -7.95
C TYR A 84 -1.36 5.76 -7.74
N THR A 85 -2.34 6.25 -6.99
CA THR A 85 -2.28 7.56 -6.35
C THR A 85 -1.32 7.49 -5.17
N THR A 86 -0.39 8.44 -5.09
CA THR A 86 0.62 8.51 -4.04
C THR A 86 0.31 9.64 -3.07
N ILE A 87 0.21 9.30 -1.79
CA ILE A 87 0.14 10.26 -0.67
C ILE A 87 1.40 10.05 0.17
N ARG A 88 2.22 11.09 0.37
CA ARG A 88 3.52 10.94 1.05
C ARG A 88 3.77 12.00 2.09
N LYS A 89 4.54 11.63 3.10
CA LYS A 89 5.16 12.52 4.07
C LYS A 89 6.66 12.40 3.95
N ASP A 90 7.27 13.48 3.48
CA ASP A 90 8.71 13.55 3.24
C ASP A 90 9.49 13.86 4.50
N ARG A 91 10.78 13.48 4.49
CA ARG A 91 11.70 13.98 5.50
C ARG A 91 12.03 15.44 5.19
N VAL A 92 12.08 16.25 6.25
CA VAL A 92 12.54 17.65 6.19
C VAL A 92 14.07 17.69 6.25
N SER A 93 14.69 16.81 7.04
CA SER A 93 16.13 16.68 7.22
C SER A 93 16.52 15.26 7.70
N GLY A 94 17.83 14.98 7.83
CA GLY A 94 18.34 13.71 8.38
C GLY A 94 18.48 12.58 7.35
N ALA A 95 19.07 11.46 7.75
CA ALA A 95 19.44 10.35 6.85
C ALA A 95 18.33 9.29 6.63
N GLY A 96 17.30 9.25 7.48
CA GLY A 96 16.24 8.22 7.46
C GLY A 96 14.82 8.79 7.41
N GLY A 97 13.84 7.91 7.55
CA GLY A 97 12.42 8.23 7.66
C GLY A 97 11.70 8.38 6.32
N GLY A 98 10.54 9.04 6.38
CA GLY A 98 9.61 9.19 5.25
C GLY A 98 8.63 8.02 5.13
N ILE A 99 7.40 8.34 4.74
CA ILE A 99 6.30 7.39 4.55
C ILE A 99 5.58 7.72 3.24
N ALA A 100 5.14 6.70 2.53
CA ALA A 100 4.23 6.85 1.41
C ALA A 100 3.08 5.84 1.50
N PHE A 101 1.89 6.27 1.10
CA PHE A 101 0.71 5.47 0.87
C PHE A 101 0.44 5.45 -0.63
N LEU A 102 0.17 4.26 -1.15
CA LEU A 102 -0.22 4.02 -2.53
C LEU A 102 -1.64 3.44 -2.53
N THR A 103 -2.52 3.99 -3.35
CA THR A 103 -3.89 3.48 -3.53
C THR A 103 -4.28 3.48 -5.00
N VAL A 104 -4.92 2.41 -5.47
CA VAL A 104 -5.61 2.36 -6.77
C VAL A 104 -7.01 2.94 -6.69
#